data_AF-A0A662U2W0-F1
#
_entry.id   AF-A0A662U2W0-F1
#
_cell.length_a   1.000
_cell.length_b   1.000
_cell.length_c   1.000
_cell.angle_alpha   90.00
_cell.angle_beta   90.00
_cell.angle_gamma   90.00
#
_symmetry.space_group_name_H-M   'P 1'
#
loop_
_entity.id
_entity.type
_entity.pdbx_description
1 polymer ?
#
loop_
_entity_poly.entity_id
_entity_poly.type
_entity_poly.pdbx_seq_one_letter_code
_entity_poly.pdbx_strand_id
1 'polypeptide(L)'
;MIWKTLIVRVVDSCDGNCYGCLWRRSSAGGFALPVAAVSNVVSKIRDFIFNEAVILCPNPLRNPKILDIISVISKVSKRIYLFMPMSFIGRMRDRRILENIDELVMVTTTPEDFKVNEGNLKVILSQGFTNLALYIAVGSHSINMENILSLVSKGREYGLRIRIGEIPYSATLTLDIKPIFAKKGYSVGFSYGTLYGYMASMAFIGNYPITILAKPLTGECRKLFIDPYGRVSKCPLQSSYVKVENVTSDVLRSLIFSECPIRCRRFELIPKIEISLLTPDGKEIPSEILSLLEVISHVNSLRAACSIMGFPPSTYIEKIKKIEKDLGIKLLISKKGGREKGVTVLTDEARRILRMYKEIRDIVSENLYSEKGIMRFKLG
;
A
#
# COMPACT_ATOMS: atom_id res chain seq x y z
N MET A 1 -4.14 3.95 24.42
CA MET A 1 -2.98 4.87 24.53
C MET A 1 -2.44 5.10 23.13
N ILE A 2 -2.40 6.35 22.64
CA ILE A 2 -2.00 6.65 21.26
C ILE A 2 -0.47 6.51 21.13
N TRP A 3 -0.01 5.74 20.14
CA TRP A 3 1.40 5.47 19.89
C TRP A 3 2.15 6.71 19.43
N LYS A 4 3.35 6.92 19.97
CA LYS A 4 4.18 8.11 19.76
C LYS A 4 5.46 7.74 19.01
N THR A 5 5.72 8.41 17.90
CA THR A 5 6.85 8.12 17.02
C THR A 5 7.71 9.37 16.82
N LEU A 6 8.98 9.30 17.22
CA LEU A 6 9.99 10.28 16.82
C LEU A 6 10.57 9.86 15.47
N ILE A 7 10.64 10.77 14.52
CA ILE A 7 11.14 10.51 13.18
C ILE A 7 12.32 11.43 12.96
N VAL A 8 13.45 10.86 12.56
CA VAL A 8 14.68 11.64 12.36
C VAL A 8 15.27 11.29 11.01
N ARG A 9 15.46 12.30 10.17
CA ARG A 9 16.24 12.17 8.94
C ARG A 9 17.58 12.86 9.16
N VAL A 10 18.67 12.10 9.08
CA VAL A 10 20.01 12.57 9.48
C VAL A 10 20.84 13.14 8.33
N VAL A 11 20.46 12.87 7.08
CA VAL A 11 21.11 13.39 5.87
C VAL A 11 20.08 13.70 4.79
N ASP A 12 20.40 14.66 3.91
CA ASP A 12 19.51 15.05 2.80
C ASP A 12 19.82 14.33 1.48
N SER A 13 21.06 13.86 1.30
CA SER A 13 21.51 13.24 0.05
C SER A 13 21.18 11.75 -0.05
N CYS A 14 20.59 11.37 -1.18
CA CYS A 14 20.35 9.98 -1.56
C CYS A 14 20.76 9.76 -3.00
N ASP A 15 21.54 8.72 -3.27
CA ASP A 15 21.89 8.31 -4.63
C ASP A 15 20.91 7.24 -5.15
N GLY A 16 19.87 6.93 -4.36
CA GLY A 16 18.85 5.94 -4.70
C GLY A 16 17.83 6.45 -5.72
N ASN A 17 17.26 5.53 -6.49
CA ASN A 17 16.30 5.83 -7.56
C ASN A 17 14.85 5.44 -7.23
N CYS A 18 14.52 5.28 -5.94
CA CYS A 18 13.20 4.82 -5.48
C CYS A 18 12.06 5.71 -6.03
N TYR A 19 11.20 5.13 -6.86
CA TYR A 19 10.08 5.83 -7.49
C TYR A 19 9.03 6.24 -6.47
N GLY A 20 8.76 7.54 -6.28
CA GLY A 20 7.79 8.02 -5.28
C GLY A 20 8.39 8.34 -3.90
N CYS A 21 9.73 8.29 -3.76
CA CYS A 21 10.42 8.79 -2.57
C CYS A 21 10.42 10.33 -2.54
N LEU A 22 10.05 10.93 -1.41
CA LEU A 22 10.07 12.38 -1.20
C LEU A 22 11.45 13.02 -1.40
N TRP A 23 12.50 12.24 -1.23
CA TRP A 23 13.89 12.72 -1.22
C TRP A 23 14.66 12.24 -2.44
N ARG A 24 13.93 11.84 -3.50
CA ARG A 24 14.51 11.47 -4.79
C ARG A 24 15.10 12.71 -5.45
N ARG A 25 16.42 12.70 -5.69
CA ARG A 25 17.16 13.74 -6.44
C ARG A 25 16.81 15.19 -6.01
N SER A 26 16.92 15.48 -4.73
CA SER A 26 17.18 16.87 -4.30
C SER A 26 18.67 17.12 -4.52
N SER A 27 19.01 18.20 -5.23
CA SER A 27 20.38 18.67 -5.44
C SER A 27 21.16 18.58 -4.13
N ALA A 28 22.25 17.82 -4.14
CA ALA A 28 23.04 17.46 -2.97
C ALA A 28 23.58 18.70 -2.25
N GLY A 29 22.93 19.08 -1.15
CA GLY A 29 23.54 20.00 -0.20
C GLY A 29 24.56 19.30 0.70
N GLY A 30 24.48 17.96 0.80
CA GLY A 30 25.36 17.17 1.67
C GLY A 30 25.15 17.48 3.15
N PHE A 31 23.99 18.04 3.51
CA PHE A 31 23.71 18.46 4.86
C PHE A 31 23.51 17.24 5.76
N ALA A 32 24.19 17.27 6.90
CA ALA A 32 24.08 16.29 7.96
C ALA A 32 23.48 16.97 9.20
N LEU A 33 22.48 16.32 9.79
CA LEU A 33 21.82 16.80 10.99
C LEU A 33 22.84 16.98 12.13
N PRO A 34 23.00 18.20 12.68
CA PRO A 34 23.89 18.39 13.83
C PRO A 34 23.34 17.74 15.10
N VAL A 35 24.22 17.13 15.90
CA VAL A 35 23.88 16.55 17.21
C VAL A 35 23.24 17.59 18.13
N ALA A 36 23.71 18.84 18.07
CA ALA A 36 23.17 19.95 18.86
C ALA A 36 21.69 20.22 18.55
N ALA A 37 21.25 20.06 17.29
CA ALA A 37 19.85 20.24 16.93
C ALA A 37 18.97 19.18 17.60
N VAL A 38 19.39 17.91 17.55
CA VAL A 38 18.67 16.81 18.23
C VAL A 38 18.66 17.01 19.74
N SER A 39 19.80 17.39 20.32
CA SER A 39 19.95 17.66 21.76
C SER A 39 19.07 18.80 22.24
N ASN A 40 18.95 19.86 21.44
CA ASN A 40 18.08 21.00 21.73
C ASN A 40 16.60 20.62 21.73
N VAL A 41 16.18 19.73 20.82
CA VAL A 41 14.80 19.22 20.82
C VAL A 41 14.58 18.32 22.03
N VAL A 42 15.46 17.34 22.26
CA VAL A 42 15.36 16.38 23.36
C VAL A 42 15.33 17.05 24.73
N SER A 43 16.17 18.06 24.97
CA SER A 43 16.22 18.78 26.25
C SER A 43 14.95 19.58 26.58
N LYS A 44 14.12 19.86 25.56
CA LYS A 44 12.84 20.60 25.67
C LYS A 44 11.62 19.67 25.73
N ILE A 45 11.82 18.37 25.48
CA ILE A 45 10.78 17.33 25.50
C ILE A 45 10.52 16.78 26.91
N ARG A 46 11.22 17.33 27.94
CA ARG A 46 11.15 16.96 29.38
C ARG A 46 9.78 16.35 29.73
N ASP A 47 9.79 15.05 30.06
CA ASP A 47 8.65 14.19 30.43
C ASP A 47 7.89 13.48 29.30
N PHE A 48 8.28 13.65 28.04
CA PHE A 48 7.65 12.97 26.92
C PHE A 48 8.54 11.87 26.32
N ILE A 49 8.17 10.62 26.62
CA ILE A 49 8.83 9.42 26.06
C ILE A 49 8.08 8.95 24.81
N PHE A 50 8.81 8.77 23.72
CA PHE A 50 8.33 8.16 22.48
C PHE A 50 8.34 6.64 22.60
N ASN A 51 7.32 5.99 22.02
CA ASN A 51 7.26 4.53 21.95
C ASN A 51 8.34 3.99 21.02
N GLU A 52 8.69 4.75 19.99
CA GLU A 52 9.74 4.42 19.04
C GLU A 52 10.39 5.68 18.45
N ALA A 53 11.63 5.54 18.02
CA ALA A 53 12.29 6.45 17.11
C ALA A 53 12.60 5.72 15.81
N VAL A 54 12.37 6.40 14.69
CA VAL A 54 12.66 5.92 13.34
C VAL A 54 13.68 6.84 12.72
N ILE A 55 14.91 6.36 12.57
CA ILE A 55 15.95 7.05 11.82
C ILE A 55 15.80 6.65 10.37
N LEU A 56 15.34 7.58 9.53
CA LEU A 56 14.94 7.31 8.15
C LEU A 56 16.13 7.25 7.18
N CYS A 57 15.92 6.52 6.08
CA CYS A 57 16.75 6.67 4.89
C CYS A 57 16.63 8.12 4.36
N PRO A 58 17.60 8.69 3.61
CA PRO A 58 18.76 8.07 2.95
C PRO A 58 19.79 7.49 3.90
N ASN A 59 20.80 6.77 3.39
CA ASN A 59 21.77 6.02 4.23
C ASN A 59 22.24 6.83 5.47
N PRO A 60 21.75 6.49 6.68
CA PRO A 60 22.03 7.26 7.88
C PRO A 60 23.52 7.32 8.25
N LEU A 61 24.28 6.32 7.79
CA LEU A 61 25.72 6.21 8.01
C LEU A 61 26.54 7.28 7.28
N ARG A 62 25.93 8.07 6.40
CA ARG A 62 26.57 9.25 5.82
C ARG A 62 26.75 10.38 6.85
N ASN A 63 26.01 10.35 7.96
CA ASN A 63 26.24 11.28 9.05
C ASN A 63 27.37 10.74 9.96
N PRO A 64 28.53 11.42 10.05
CA PRO A 64 29.67 10.94 10.85
C PRO A 64 29.40 10.91 12.35
N LYS A 65 28.33 11.57 12.81
CA LYS A 65 27.90 11.69 14.21
C LYS A 65 26.65 10.85 14.50
N ILE A 66 26.36 9.84 13.68
CA ILE A 66 25.16 9.00 13.82
C ILE A 66 25.07 8.31 15.19
N LEU A 67 26.19 7.83 15.75
CA LEU A 67 26.24 7.22 17.08
C LEU A 67 25.84 8.22 18.18
N ASP A 68 26.34 9.45 18.09
CA ASP A 68 25.99 10.52 19.04
C ASP A 68 24.50 10.86 18.94
N ILE A 69 23.95 10.90 17.71
CA ILE A 69 22.52 11.11 17.47
C ILE A 69 21.69 9.97 18.09
N ILE A 70 22.07 8.71 17.86
CA ILE A 70 21.40 7.53 18.44
C ILE A 70 21.41 7.61 19.98
N SER A 71 22.56 7.96 20.57
CA SER A 71 22.72 8.13 22.03
C SER A 71 21.84 9.24 22.61
N VAL A 72 21.60 10.32 21.86
CA VAL A 72 20.69 11.39 22.29
C VAL A 72 19.22 10.94 22.16
N ILE A 73 18.87 10.23 21.09
CA ILE A 73 17.52 9.75 20.81
C ILE A 73 17.07 8.65 21.80
N SER A 74 18.00 7.78 22.23
CA SER A 74 17.73 6.70 23.18
C SER A 74 17.23 7.19 24.53
N LYS A 75 17.59 8.41 24.92
CA LYS A 75 17.12 9.05 26.18
C LYS A 75 15.62 9.34 26.20
N VAL A 76 14.99 9.43 25.03
CA VAL A 76 13.55 9.79 24.89
C VAL A 76 12.73 8.75 24.14
N SER A 77 13.31 7.60 23.78
CA SER A 77 12.64 6.61 22.93
C SER A 77 12.82 5.21 23.49
N LYS A 78 11.74 4.43 23.56
CA LYS A 78 11.80 3.05 24.05
C LYS A 78 12.43 2.07 23.06
N ARG A 79 12.34 2.38 21.77
CA ARG A 79 12.91 1.57 20.68
C ARG A 79 13.49 2.46 19.60
N ILE A 80 14.54 2.02 18.94
CA ILE A 80 15.19 2.73 17.83
C ILE A 80 15.26 1.81 16.61
N TYR A 81 14.68 2.29 15.52
CA TYR A 81 14.67 1.63 14.22
C TYR A 81 15.53 2.40 13.24
N LEU A 82 16.51 1.73 12.65
CA LEU A 82 17.39 2.34 11.64
C LEU A 82 16.97 1.88 10.25
N PHE A 83 16.45 2.79 9.44
CA PHE A 83 16.09 2.51 8.06
C PHE A 83 17.25 2.76 7.13
N MET A 84 17.51 1.81 6.25
CA MET A 84 18.59 1.86 5.27
C MET A 84 18.13 1.20 3.97
N PRO A 85 18.43 1.77 2.79
CA PRO A 85 18.19 1.05 1.54
C PRO A 85 19.06 -0.21 1.49
N MET A 86 18.52 -1.32 0.98
CA MET A 86 19.22 -2.61 0.90
C MET A 86 20.58 -2.48 0.18
N SER A 87 20.67 -1.63 -0.84
CA SER A 87 21.91 -1.29 -1.56
C SER A 87 23.04 -0.69 -0.72
N PHE A 88 22.76 -0.20 0.49
CA PHE A 88 23.77 0.39 1.37
C PHE A 88 24.14 -0.49 2.56
N ILE A 89 23.58 -1.69 2.66
CA ILE A 89 23.81 -2.60 3.80
C ILE A 89 25.29 -2.95 3.98
N GLY A 90 26.07 -3.06 2.91
CA GLY A 90 27.52 -3.31 2.97
C GLY A 90 28.35 -2.17 3.60
N ARG A 91 27.73 -1.00 3.84
CA ARG A 91 28.36 0.10 4.60
C ARG A 91 28.19 -0.04 6.11
N MET A 92 27.32 -0.93 6.58
CA MET A 92 27.15 -1.24 7.99
C MET A 92 28.33 -2.10 8.48
N ARG A 93 29.42 -1.43 8.84
CA ARG A 93 30.65 -2.08 9.33
C ARG A 93 30.93 -1.80 10.81
N ASP A 94 30.29 -0.79 11.37
CA ASP A 94 30.47 -0.40 12.75
C ASP A 94 29.45 -1.12 13.64
N ARG A 95 29.92 -2.18 14.31
CA ARG A 95 29.11 -2.99 15.23
C ARG A 95 28.49 -2.17 16.35
N ARG A 96 29.11 -1.06 16.78
CA ARG A 96 28.57 -0.19 17.84
C ARG A 96 27.22 0.40 17.44
N ILE A 97 26.98 0.62 16.16
CA ILE A 97 25.69 1.11 15.67
C ILE A 97 24.62 0.05 15.87
N LEU A 98 24.91 -1.20 15.52
CA LEU A 98 24.01 -2.34 15.68
C LEU A 98 23.67 -2.59 17.16
N GLU A 99 24.63 -2.42 18.06
CA GLU A 99 24.41 -2.58 19.51
C GLU A 99 23.53 -1.50 20.13
N ASN A 100 23.38 -0.34 19.48
CA ASN A 100 22.61 0.80 19.98
C ASN A 100 21.26 0.99 19.27
N ILE A 101 20.83 0.02 18.45
CA ILE A 101 19.52 0.02 17.79
C ILE A 101 18.77 -1.28 18.10
N ASP A 102 17.44 -1.20 18.12
CA ASP A 102 16.59 -2.38 18.37
C ASP A 102 16.41 -3.23 17.11
N GLU A 103 16.40 -2.60 15.92
CA GLU A 103 16.20 -3.30 14.65
C GLU A 103 16.72 -2.47 13.46
N LEU A 104 17.45 -3.14 12.57
CA LEU A 104 17.86 -2.59 11.28
C LEU A 104 16.81 -2.95 10.23
N VAL A 105 16.23 -1.93 9.61
CA VAL A 105 15.16 -2.05 8.61
C VAL A 105 15.72 -1.78 7.21
N MET A 106 15.87 -2.84 6.44
CA MET A 106 16.37 -2.80 5.06
C MET A 106 15.22 -2.54 4.10
N VAL A 107 15.25 -1.40 3.42
CA VAL A 107 14.22 -1.00 2.47
C VAL A 107 14.62 -1.44 1.07
N THR A 108 13.75 -2.21 0.41
CA THR A 108 13.94 -2.58 -0.99
C THR A 108 12.61 -2.55 -1.75
N THR A 109 12.68 -2.32 -3.05
CA THR A 109 11.51 -2.31 -3.94
C THR A 109 11.52 -3.47 -4.93
N THR A 110 12.66 -4.16 -5.14
CA THR A 110 12.78 -5.22 -6.16
C THR A 110 13.61 -6.42 -5.69
N PRO A 111 13.31 -7.65 -6.18
CA PRO A 111 14.08 -8.85 -5.85
C PRO A 111 15.57 -8.81 -6.27
N GLU A 112 15.90 -8.03 -7.30
CA GLU A 112 17.27 -7.87 -7.83
C GLU A 112 18.15 -7.10 -6.84
N ASP A 113 17.62 -6.02 -6.27
CA ASP A 113 18.34 -5.22 -5.26
C ASP A 113 18.67 -6.06 -4.02
N PHE A 114 17.75 -6.94 -3.60
CA PHE A 114 18.05 -7.93 -2.56
C PHE A 114 19.15 -8.90 -2.99
N LYS A 115 19.06 -9.47 -4.20
CA LYS A 115 20.01 -10.47 -4.72
C LYS A 115 21.44 -9.92 -4.78
N VAL A 116 21.62 -8.70 -5.31
CA VAL A 116 22.93 -8.06 -5.43
C VAL A 116 23.58 -7.82 -4.06
N ASN A 117 22.78 -7.61 -3.01
CA ASN A 117 23.25 -7.25 -1.67
C ASN A 117 23.20 -8.41 -0.66
N GLU A 118 22.83 -9.61 -1.10
CA GLU A 118 22.69 -10.80 -0.25
C GLU A 118 24.00 -11.17 0.47
N GLY A 119 25.15 -11.04 -0.20
CA GLY A 119 26.45 -11.28 0.43
C GLY A 119 26.71 -10.35 1.62
N ASN A 120 26.33 -9.08 1.51
CA ASN A 120 26.47 -8.11 2.59
C ASN A 120 25.52 -8.40 3.76
N LEU A 121 24.32 -8.92 3.49
CA LEU A 121 23.40 -9.39 4.53
C LEU A 121 24.02 -10.54 5.34
N LYS A 122 24.63 -11.51 4.66
CA LYS A 122 25.33 -12.63 5.32
C LYS A 122 26.45 -12.14 6.24
N VAL A 123 27.16 -11.07 5.85
CA VAL A 123 28.22 -10.45 6.67
C VAL A 123 27.67 -9.81 7.95
N ILE A 124 26.46 -9.26 7.94
CA ILE A 124 25.83 -8.73 9.17
C ILE A 124 25.33 -9.88 10.05
N LEU A 125 24.67 -10.87 9.45
CA LEU A 125 24.18 -12.05 10.17
C LEU A 125 25.33 -12.82 10.84
N SER A 126 26.48 -12.94 10.18
CA SER A 126 27.67 -13.61 10.74
C SER A 126 28.30 -12.86 11.92
N GLN A 127 27.97 -11.58 12.11
CA GLN A 127 28.35 -10.81 13.30
C GLN A 127 27.40 -11.07 14.50
N GLY A 128 26.38 -11.93 14.33
CA GLY A 128 25.43 -12.30 15.37
C GLY A 128 24.24 -11.33 15.52
N PHE A 129 24.12 -10.33 14.65
CA PHE A 129 22.99 -9.40 14.70
C PHE A 129 21.80 -9.93 13.89
N THR A 130 20.75 -10.36 14.60
CA THR A 130 19.58 -11.03 14.01
C THR A 130 18.32 -10.17 14.00
N ASN A 131 18.33 -8.99 14.65
CA ASN A 131 17.21 -8.06 14.65
C ASN A 131 17.12 -7.28 13.33
N LEU A 132 16.81 -8.00 12.26
CA LEU A 132 16.75 -7.50 10.90
C LEU A 132 15.31 -7.58 10.38
N ALA A 133 14.87 -6.49 9.76
CA ALA A 133 13.61 -6.44 9.04
C ALA A 133 13.85 -6.13 7.56
N LEU A 134 13.15 -6.85 6.69
CA LEU A 134 13.05 -6.51 5.27
C LEU A 134 11.75 -5.73 5.05
N TYR A 135 11.88 -4.45 4.73
CA TYR A 135 10.79 -3.58 4.33
C TYR A 135 10.66 -3.60 2.81
N ILE A 136 9.62 -4.29 2.33
CA ILE A 136 9.23 -4.36 0.93
C ILE A 136 8.37 -3.12 0.64
N ALA A 137 9.01 -2.13 0.02
CA ALA A 137 8.38 -0.86 -0.31
C ALA A 137 7.66 -0.94 -1.65
N VAL A 138 6.37 -0.62 -1.65
CA VAL A 138 5.53 -0.53 -2.83
C VAL A 138 5.49 0.93 -3.28
N GLY A 139 6.16 1.22 -4.40
CA GLY A 139 6.29 2.58 -4.95
C GLY A 139 5.25 2.95 -6.02
N SER A 140 4.57 1.97 -6.60
CA SER A 140 3.61 2.14 -7.70
C SER A 140 2.20 1.77 -7.29
N HIS A 141 1.21 2.35 -7.97
CA HIS A 141 -0.19 1.90 -7.86
C HIS A 141 -0.38 0.47 -8.38
N SER A 142 0.45 0.04 -9.35
CA SER A 142 0.52 -1.35 -9.80
C SER A 142 1.33 -2.18 -8.80
N ILE A 143 0.65 -2.98 -7.99
CA ILE A 143 1.30 -3.86 -7.01
C ILE A 143 1.77 -5.12 -7.71
N ASN A 144 3.07 -5.26 -7.87
CA ASN A 144 3.67 -6.49 -8.39
C ASN A 144 3.74 -7.54 -7.25
N MET A 145 2.72 -8.40 -7.19
CA MET A 145 2.62 -9.45 -6.18
C MET A 145 3.72 -10.52 -6.33
N GLU A 146 4.19 -10.80 -7.55
CA GLU A 146 5.26 -11.75 -7.77
C GLU A 146 6.57 -11.30 -7.10
N ASN A 147 6.92 -10.02 -7.27
CA ASN A 147 8.06 -9.41 -6.61
C ASN A 147 7.92 -9.43 -5.09
N ILE A 148 6.73 -9.12 -4.57
CA ILE A 148 6.46 -9.18 -3.13
C ILE A 148 6.67 -10.60 -2.60
N LEU A 149 6.06 -11.61 -3.23
CA LEU A 149 6.17 -13.00 -2.80
C LEU A 149 7.61 -13.52 -2.92
N SER A 150 8.33 -13.14 -3.97
CA SER A 150 9.75 -13.44 -4.16
C SER A 150 10.59 -12.87 -3.01
N LEU A 151 10.39 -11.60 -2.66
CA LEU A 151 11.08 -10.95 -1.54
C LEU A 151 10.70 -11.53 -0.17
N VAL A 152 9.43 -11.93 0.02
CA VAL A 152 8.98 -12.63 1.24
C VAL A 152 9.70 -13.97 1.35
N SER A 153 9.78 -14.75 0.27
CA SER A 153 10.48 -16.04 0.25
C SER A 153 11.97 -15.86 0.61
N LYS A 154 12.65 -14.94 -0.07
CA LYS A 154 14.06 -14.64 0.20
C LYS A 154 14.28 -14.20 1.64
N GLY A 155 13.48 -13.26 2.13
CA GLY A 155 13.64 -12.80 3.51
C GLY A 155 13.34 -13.87 4.55
N ARG A 156 12.39 -14.79 4.26
CA ARG A 156 12.11 -15.96 5.10
C ARG A 156 13.32 -16.91 5.20
N GLU A 157 14.04 -17.15 4.11
CA GLU A 157 15.24 -18.01 4.10
C GLU A 157 16.31 -17.53 5.09
N TYR A 158 16.38 -16.22 5.31
CA TYR A 158 17.32 -15.58 6.25
C TYR A 158 16.71 -15.26 7.62
N GLY A 159 15.46 -15.69 7.90
CA GLY A 159 14.77 -15.41 9.17
C GLY A 159 14.44 -13.93 9.39
N LEU A 160 14.34 -13.13 8.34
CA LEU A 160 14.09 -11.69 8.44
C LEU A 160 12.64 -11.39 8.79
N ARG A 161 12.40 -10.38 9.62
CA ARG A 161 11.03 -9.88 9.84
C ARG A 161 10.55 -9.16 8.60
N ILE A 162 9.44 -9.61 8.01
CA ILE A 162 8.94 -9.02 6.78
C ILE A 162 7.94 -7.91 7.08
N ARG A 163 8.15 -6.76 6.44
CA ARG A 163 7.28 -5.58 6.49
C ARG A 163 6.90 -5.22 5.05
N ILE A 164 5.63 -4.97 4.81
CA ILE A 164 5.14 -4.57 3.48
C ILE A 164 4.32 -3.30 3.65
N GLY A 165 4.65 -2.27 2.89
CA GLY A 165 3.95 -0.99 2.91
C GLY A 165 4.35 -0.11 1.74
N GLU A 166 3.78 1.08 1.68
CA GLU A 166 4.24 2.12 0.75
C GLU A 166 5.71 2.48 0.99
N ILE A 167 6.32 3.22 0.07
CA ILE A 167 7.62 3.85 0.34
C ILE A 167 7.53 4.67 1.64
N PRO A 168 8.48 4.50 2.58
CA PRO A 168 8.43 5.16 3.88
C PRO A 168 8.20 6.66 3.75
N TYR A 169 7.12 7.13 4.35
CA TYR A 169 6.67 8.51 4.34
C TYR A 169 6.58 9.12 2.94
N SER A 170 6.04 8.38 1.98
CA SER A 170 5.71 8.91 0.66
C SER A 170 4.41 9.73 0.66
N ALA A 171 4.35 10.80 -0.13
CA ALA A 171 3.11 11.55 -0.38
C ALA A 171 2.33 11.05 -1.61
N THR A 172 2.91 10.15 -2.41
CA THR A 172 2.41 9.84 -3.76
C THR A 172 1.31 8.79 -3.78
N LEU A 173 1.22 7.97 -2.74
CA LEU A 173 0.30 6.85 -2.62
C LEU A 173 -0.30 6.84 -1.21
N THR A 174 -1.55 6.43 -1.06
CA THR A 174 -2.08 5.94 0.21
C THR A 174 -2.42 4.49 -0.03
N LEU A 175 -1.63 3.58 0.55
CA LEU A 175 -1.73 2.16 0.24
C LEU A 175 -2.33 1.40 1.42
N ASP A 176 -3.46 0.71 1.19
CA ASP A 176 -3.92 -0.40 2.03
C ASP A 176 -3.88 -1.70 1.22
N ILE A 177 -2.85 -2.53 1.46
CA ILE A 177 -2.68 -3.81 0.77
C ILE A 177 -3.50 -4.95 1.38
N LYS A 178 -4.16 -4.74 2.54
CA LYS A 178 -4.94 -5.81 3.19
C LYS A 178 -6.03 -6.39 2.29
N PRO A 179 -6.83 -5.59 1.56
CA PRO A 179 -7.88 -6.13 0.69
C PRO A 179 -7.30 -6.97 -0.45
N ILE A 180 -6.10 -6.62 -0.93
CA ILE A 180 -5.41 -7.33 -2.02
C ILE A 180 -4.93 -8.70 -1.54
N PHE A 181 -4.33 -8.75 -0.36
CA PHE A 181 -3.92 -10.01 0.27
C PHE A 181 -5.12 -10.92 0.59
N ALA A 182 -6.18 -10.36 1.15
CA ALA A 182 -7.41 -11.11 1.44
C ALA A 182 -8.05 -11.68 0.17
N LYS A 183 -8.13 -10.90 -0.92
CA LYS A 183 -8.63 -11.37 -2.22
C LYS A 183 -7.80 -12.51 -2.84
N LYS A 184 -6.50 -12.57 -2.54
CA LYS A 184 -5.61 -13.66 -2.95
C LYS A 184 -5.69 -14.89 -2.05
N GLY A 185 -6.58 -14.91 -1.06
CA GLY A 185 -6.79 -16.04 -0.15
C GLY A 185 -5.82 -16.09 1.03
N TYR A 186 -5.02 -15.05 1.26
CA TYR A 186 -4.15 -15.00 2.44
C TYR A 186 -4.94 -14.63 3.69
N SER A 187 -4.54 -15.21 4.83
CA SER A 187 -5.08 -14.83 6.13
C SER A 187 -4.54 -13.45 6.53
N VAL A 188 -5.44 -12.48 6.68
CA VAL A 188 -5.12 -11.11 7.08
C VAL A 188 -5.92 -10.76 8.34
N GLY A 189 -5.21 -10.35 9.38
CA GLY A 189 -5.80 -9.94 10.65
C GLY A 189 -6.18 -8.45 10.66
N PHE A 190 -6.93 -8.06 11.69
CA PHE A 190 -7.19 -6.66 12.00
C PHE A 190 -5.90 -5.92 12.38
N SER A 191 -5.96 -4.59 12.30
CA SER A 191 -4.86 -3.75 12.77
C SER A 191 -4.73 -3.85 14.29
N TYR A 192 -3.53 -4.17 14.77
CA TYR A 192 -3.27 -4.44 16.20
C TYR A 192 -2.50 -3.31 16.90
N GLY A 193 -2.00 -2.33 16.15
CA GLY A 193 -1.22 -1.24 16.73
C GLY A 193 -0.54 -0.37 15.69
N THR A 194 0.56 0.28 16.11
CA THR A 194 1.38 1.14 15.26
C THR A 194 2.83 0.64 15.25
N LEU A 195 3.47 0.70 14.08
CA LEU A 195 4.89 0.43 13.90
C LEU A 195 5.44 1.42 12.89
N TYR A 196 6.57 2.05 13.21
CA TYR A 196 7.20 3.08 12.39
C TYR A 196 6.29 4.28 12.08
N GLY A 197 5.31 4.57 12.93
CA GLY A 197 4.29 5.57 12.68
C GLY A 197 3.20 5.16 11.68
N TYR A 198 3.14 3.89 11.28
CA TYR A 198 2.10 3.29 10.44
C TYR A 198 1.18 2.37 11.24
N MET A 199 -0.08 2.23 10.83
CA MET A 199 -0.95 1.18 11.36
C MET A 199 -0.44 -0.18 10.93
N ALA A 200 -0.22 -1.07 11.91
CA ALA A 200 0.32 -2.40 11.70
C ALA A 200 -0.80 -3.45 11.75
N SER A 201 -0.80 -4.34 10.77
CA SER A 201 -1.70 -5.50 10.68
C SER A 201 -0.88 -6.75 10.34
N MET A 202 -1.32 -7.92 10.81
CA MET A 202 -0.63 -9.17 10.52
C MET A 202 -1.26 -9.84 9.28
N ALA A 203 -0.44 -10.45 8.43
CA ALA A 203 -0.91 -11.41 7.44
C ALA A 203 0.02 -12.64 7.42
N PHE A 204 -0.43 -13.74 6.84
CA PHE A 204 0.33 -14.97 6.78
C PHE A 204 0.49 -15.46 5.34
N ILE A 205 1.73 -15.67 4.91
CA ILE A 205 2.08 -16.33 3.64
C ILE A 205 2.77 -17.66 3.96
N GLY A 206 2.13 -18.78 3.66
CA GLY A 206 2.70 -20.11 3.92
C GLY A 206 3.12 -20.29 5.39
N ASN A 207 2.23 -19.88 6.32
CA ASN A 207 2.42 -19.82 7.78
C ASN A 207 3.53 -18.88 8.28
N TYR A 208 4.16 -18.12 7.39
CA TYR A 208 5.14 -17.11 7.79
C TYR A 208 4.44 -15.78 8.10
N PRO A 209 4.60 -15.21 9.32
CA PRO A 209 3.98 -13.95 9.68
C PRO A 209 4.66 -12.79 8.97
N ILE A 210 3.86 -11.96 8.32
CA ILE A 210 4.28 -10.71 7.69
C ILE A 210 3.49 -9.55 8.32
N THR A 211 4.10 -8.38 8.42
CA THR A 211 3.38 -7.18 8.88
C THR A 211 3.10 -6.23 7.73
N ILE A 212 1.82 -5.94 7.55
CA ILE A 212 1.30 -4.95 6.61
C ILE A 212 1.25 -3.60 7.32
N LEU A 213 1.81 -2.57 6.68
CA LEU A 213 1.88 -1.21 7.18
C LEU A 213 1.05 -0.28 6.28
N ALA A 214 0.05 0.37 6.87
CA ALA A 214 -0.83 1.33 6.20
C ALA A 214 -0.83 2.67 6.94
N LYS A 215 -1.05 3.78 6.23
CA LYS A 215 -1.13 5.11 6.86
C LYS A 215 -2.24 5.13 7.93
N PRO A 216 -2.07 5.88 9.03
CA PRO A 216 -3.12 6.01 10.04
C PRO A 216 -4.33 6.77 9.48
N LEU A 217 -5.40 6.02 9.16
CA LEU A 217 -6.62 6.55 8.54
C LEU A 217 -7.54 7.27 9.54
N THR A 218 -7.36 7.03 10.84
CA THR A 218 -8.19 7.63 11.90
C THR A 218 -7.80 9.08 12.23
N GLY A 219 -6.77 9.64 11.58
CA GLY A 219 -6.33 11.02 11.81
C GLY A 219 -5.57 11.25 13.13
N GLU A 220 -5.58 10.28 14.04
CA GLU A 220 -4.86 10.34 15.31
C GLU A 220 -3.42 9.84 15.15
N CYS A 221 -2.47 10.77 14.95
CA CYS A 221 -1.05 10.45 14.99
C CYS A 221 -0.26 11.40 15.90
N ARG A 222 0.62 10.83 16.72
CA ARG A 222 1.53 11.56 17.62
C ARG A 222 2.95 11.40 17.12
N LYS A 223 3.27 12.17 16.09
CA LYS A 223 4.57 12.15 15.43
C LYS A 223 5.32 13.46 15.69
N LEU A 224 6.63 13.38 15.73
CA LEU A 224 7.53 14.51 15.64
C LEU A 224 8.60 14.18 14.61
N PHE A 225 8.92 15.11 13.72
CA PHE A 225 9.91 14.95 12.69
C PHE A 225 11.02 15.98 12.83
N ILE A 226 12.27 15.53 12.76
CA ILE A 226 13.47 16.37 12.70
C ILE A 226 14.19 16.04 11.40
N ASP A 227 14.49 17.08 10.62
CA ASP A 227 15.18 16.93 9.34
C ASP A 227 16.64 17.38 9.39
N PRO A 228 17.44 17.13 8.33
CA PRO A 228 18.88 17.42 8.29
C PRO A 228 19.24 18.90 8.45
N TYR A 229 18.29 19.80 8.21
CA TYR A 229 18.50 21.25 8.28
C TYR A 229 18.17 21.82 9.66
N GLY A 230 17.92 20.97 10.66
CA GLY A 230 17.51 21.40 12.00
C GLY A 230 16.10 21.97 12.03
N ARG A 231 15.22 21.52 11.13
CA ARG A 231 13.81 21.90 11.11
C ARG A 231 12.99 20.82 11.80
N VAL A 232 12.00 21.26 12.58
CA VAL A 232 11.11 20.42 13.36
C VAL A 232 9.68 20.59 12.86
N SER A 233 9.00 19.50 12.57
CA SER A 233 7.59 19.48 12.17
C SER A 233 6.88 18.27 12.77
N LYS A 234 5.57 18.13 12.54
CA LYS A 234 4.83 16.94 13.02
C LYS A 234 5.17 15.70 12.20
N CYS A 235 5.32 15.84 10.88
CA CYS A 235 5.41 14.72 9.95
C CYS A 235 6.33 15.06 8.77
N PRO A 236 7.07 14.07 8.21
CA PRO A 236 7.84 14.28 6.98
C PRO A 236 7.02 14.75 5.77
N LEU A 237 5.70 14.52 5.79
CA LEU A 237 4.78 14.89 4.73
C LEU A 237 4.27 16.35 4.84
N GLN A 238 4.67 17.09 5.87
CA GLN A 238 4.23 18.45 6.12
C GLN A 238 5.25 19.48 5.60
N SER A 239 4.76 20.54 4.97
CA SER A 239 5.60 21.64 4.46
C SER A 239 5.97 22.66 5.54
N SER A 240 5.10 22.93 6.51
CA SER A 240 5.36 23.87 7.60
C SER A 240 6.27 23.26 8.67
N TYR A 241 7.24 24.04 9.12
CA TYR A 241 8.23 23.64 10.12
C TYR A 241 8.59 24.80 11.04
N VAL A 242 9.22 24.45 12.17
CA VAL A 242 9.84 25.40 13.11
C VAL A 242 11.35 25.12 13.13
N LYS A 243 12.18 26.16 13.03
CA LYS A 243 13.63 26.01 13.19
C LYS A 243 13.95 25.63 14.63
N VAL A 244 14.93 24.75 14.84
CA VAL A 244 15.30 24.22 16.17
C VAL A 244 15.59 25.30 17.22
N GLU A 245 16.13 26.43 16.79
CA GLU A 245 16.42 27.61 17.64
C GLU A 245 15.15 28.16 18.30
N ASN A 246 14.03 28.16 17.56
CA ASN A 246 12.74 28.72 17.99
C ASN A 246 11.84 27.68 18.68
N VAL A 247 12.32 26.45 18.83
CA VAL A 247 11.54 25.39 19.47
C VAL A 247 11.44 25.65 20.96
N THR A 248 10.24 25.59 21.51
CA THR A 248 9.94 25.55 22.95
C THR A 248 9.17 24.28 23.29
N SER A 249 9.04 23.94 24.58
CA SER A 249 8.26 22.78 25.02
C SER A 249 6.80 22.86 24.55
N ASP A 250 6.21 24.04 24.55
CA ASP A 250 4.81 24.25 24.11
C ASP A 250 4.66 24.11 22.61
N VAL A 251 5.64 24.58 21.83
CA VAL A 251 5.67 24.36 20.37
C VAL A 251 5.74 22.87 20.06
N LEU A 252 6.59 22.11 20.76
CA LEU A 252 6.70 20.66 20.56
C LEU A 252 5.41 19.92 20.90
N ARG A 253 4.79 20.27 22.04
CA ARG A 253 3.48 19.72 22.40
C ARG A 253 2.44 20.06 21.32
N SER A 254 2.34 21.33 20.93
CA SER A 254 1.41 21.76 19.87
C SER A 254 1.60 20.97 18.57
N LEU A 255 2.85 20.80 18.10
CA LEU A 255 3.16 20.01 16.91
C LEU A 255 2.71 18.54 17.06
N ILE A 256 3.10 17.88 18.16
CA ILE A 256 2.75 16.47 18.41
C ILE A 256 1.23 16.27 18.49
N PHE A 257 0.53 17.21 19.14
CA PHE A 257 -0.89 17.08 19.43
C PHE A 257 -1.83 17.64 18.34
N SER A 258 -1.31 18.41 17.38
CA SER A 258 -2.07 18.95 16.24
C SER A 258 -2.75 17.87 15.37
N GLU A 259 -3.67 18.27 14.50
CA GLU A 259 -4.34 17.35 13.57
C GLU A 259 -3.36 16.71 12.56
N CYS A 260 -3.78 15.61 11.94
CA CYS A 260 -2.99 14.99 10.87
C CYS A 260 -2.93 15.92 9.64
N PRO A 261 -1.73 16.39 9.22
CA PRO A 261 -1.58 17.37 8.16
C PRO A 261 -1.92 16.82 6.78
N ILE A 262 -1.83 15.49 6.62
CA ILE A 262 -2.12 14.82 5.35
C ILE A 262 -3.63 14.71 5.14
N ARG A 263 -4.46 14.91 6.20
CA ARG A 263 -5.91 14.70 6.19
C ARG A 263 -6.25 13.52 5.28
N CYS A 264 -6.01 12.29 5.75
CA CYS A 264 -6.42 11.06 5.06
C CYS A 264 -7.96 10.96 4.94
N ARG A 265 -8.61 12.00 4.39
CA ARG A 265 -10.03 12.08 4.09
C ARG A 265 -10.26 11.22 2.86
N ARG A 266 -11.12 10.22 3.04
CA ARG A 266 -11.63 9.34 1.99
C ARG A 266 -12.23 10.16 0.85
N PHE A 267 -11.60 10.12 -0.31
CA PHE A 267 -12.27 10.09 -1.61
C PHE A 267 -11.48 9.14 -2.50
N GLU A 268 -11.56 7.84 -2.20
CA GLU A 268 -11.09 6.82 -3.14
C GLU A 268 -12.23 6.55 -4.13
N LEU A 269 -12.11 7.11 -5.33
CA LEU A 269 -12.96 6.73 -6.46
C LEU A 269 -12.48 5.38 -6.98
N ILE A 270 -13.32 4.36 -6.89
CA ILE A 270 -13.06 3.06 -7.52
C ILE A 270 -13.68 3.14 -8.92
N PRO A 271 -12.93 2.91 -10.01
CA PRO A 271 -13.52 2.93 -11.34
C PRO A 271 -14.52 1.79 -11.50
N LYS A 272 -15.71 2.15 -11.97
CA LYS A 272 -16.76 1.22 -12.38
C LYS A 272 -16.75 1.15 -13.90
N ILE A 273 -16.69 -0.05 -14.46
CA ILE A 273 -16.66 -0.27 -15.91
C ILE A 273 -17.88 -1.10 -16.29
N GLU A 274 -18.66 -0.57 -17.22
CA GLU A 274 -19.81 -1.24 -17.81
C GLU A 274 -19.47 -1.53 -19.27
N ILE A 275 -19.59 -2.79 -19.68
CA ILE A 275 -19.27 -3.26 -21.02
C ILE A 275 -20.58 -3.62 -21.71
N SER A 276 -20.94 -2.86 -22.75
CA SER A 276 -22.02 -3.18 -23.68
C SER A 276 -21.46 -3.64 -25.03
N LEU A 277 -22.29 -4.34 -25.80
CA LEU A 277 -21.94 -4.80 -27.15
C LEU A 277 -22.74 -4.01 -28.19
N LEU A 278 -22.08 -3.57 -29.26
CA LEU A 278 -22.71 -2.89 -30.39
C LEU A 278 -22.68 -3.79 -31.62
N THR A 279 -23.77 -3.82 -32.36
CA THR A 279 -23.80 -4.41 -33.70
C THR A 279 -23.14 -3.48 -34.72
N PRO A 280 -22.74 -3.98 -35.90
CA PRO A 280 -22.18 -3.14 -36.97
C PRO A 280 -23.10 -2.00 -37.43
N ASP A 281 -24.41 -2.16 -37.29
CA ASP A 281 -25.44 -1.15 -37.58
C ASP A 281 -25.77 -0.24 -36.36
N GLY A 282 -24.98 -0.32 -35.28
CA GLY A 282 -25.02 0.62 -34.16
C GLY A 282 -26.06 0.33 -33.07
N LYS A 283 -26.64 -0.87 -33.03
CA LYS A 283 -27.62 -1.26 -32.01
C LYS A 283 -26.92 -1.83 -30.79
N GLU A 284 -27.28 -1.31 -29.62
CA GLU A 284 -26.63 -1.64 -28.36
C GLU A 284 -27.34 -2.78 -27.62
N ILE A 285 -26.54 -3.71 -27.09
CA ILE A 285 -26.94 -4.67 -26.05
C ILE A 285 -26.29 -4.21 -24.73
N PRO A 286 -27.08 -3.62 -23.81
CA PRO A 286 -26.55 -3.07 -22.57
C PRO A 286 -25.92 -4.12 -21.65
N SER A 287 -24.95 -3.69 -20.85
CA SER A 287 -24.22 -4.52 -19.87
C SER A 287 -25.15 -5.26 -18.88
N GLU A 288 -26.23 -4.60 -18.46
CA GLU A 288 -27.26 -5.16 -17.58
C GLU A 288 -27.99 -6.35 -18.21
N ILE A 289 -28.23 -6.32 -19.52
CA ILE A 289 -28.92 -7.39 -20.24
C ILE A 289 -27.97 -8.56 -20.48
N LEU A 290 -26.71 -8.29 -20.84
CA LEU A 290 -25.68 -9.32 -20.98
C LEU A 290 -25.47 -10.09 -19.66
N SER A 291 -25.43 -9.37 -18.54
CA SER A 291 -25.36 -9.98 -17.20
C SER A 291 -26.59 -10.82 -16.89
N LEU A 292 -27.79 -10.34 -17.25
CA LEU A 292 -29.03 -11.09 -17.04
C LEU A 292 -29.06 -12.37 -17.88
N LEU A 293 -28.63 -12.33 -19.15
CA LEU A 293 -28.53 -13.52 -20.00
C LEU A 293 -27.55 -14.54 -19.41
N GLU A 294 -26.44 -14.08 -18.81
CA GLU A 294 -25.49 -14.96 -18.12
C GLU A 294 -26.15 -15.71 -16.97
N VAL A 295 -26.87 -15.00 -16.10
CA VAL A 295 -27.58 -15.64 -14.97
C VAL A 295 -28.65 -16.62 -15.48
N ILE A 296 -29.41 -16.25 -16.52
CA ILE A 296 -30.40 -17.14 -17.15
C ILE A 296 -29.75 -18.42 -17.64
N SER A 297 -28.55 -18.34 -18.23
CA SER A 297 -27.81 -19.53 -18.71
C SER A 297 -27.52 -20.56 -17.62
N HIS A 298 -27.45 -20.12 -16.36
CA HIS A 298 -27.20 -20.99 -15.21
C HIS A 298 -28.50 -21.50 -14.55
N VAL A 299 -29.54 -20.65 -14.47
CA VAL A 299 -30.77 -20.98 -13.72
C VAL A 299 -31.94 -21.41 -14.59
N ASN A 300 -31.82 -21.30 -15.91
CA ASN A 300 -32.84 -21.65 -16.92
C ASN A 300 -34.24 -21.04 -16.64
N SER A 301 -34.27 -19.85 -16.04
CA SER A 301 -35.49 -19.13 -15.66
C SER A 301 -35.25 -17.63 -15.59
N LEU A 302 -35.99 -16.86 -16.40
CA LEU A 302 -35.92 -15.40 -16.37
C LEU A 302 -36.34 -14.84 -15.02
N ARG A 303 -37.43 -15.37 -14.43
CA ARG A 303 -37.92 -14.88 -13.13
C ARG A 303 -36.91 -15.13 -12.01
N ALA A 304 -36.27 -16.30 -11.99
CA ALA A 304 -35.24 -16.60 -11.01
C ALA A 304 -34.01 -15.70 -11.22
N ALA A 305 -33.58 -15.50 -12.46
CA ALA A 305 -32.45 -14.63 -12.79
C ALA A 305 -32.72 -13.17 -12.39
N CYS A 306 -33.90 -12.64 -12.71
CA CYS A 306 -34.34 -11.31 -12.28
C CYS A 306 -34.36 -11.19 -10.76
N SER A 307 -34.87 -12.20 -10.04
CA SER A 307 -34.87 -12.20 -8.57
C SER A 307 -33.45 -12.17 -7.98
N ILE A 308 -32.51 -12.93 -8.56
CA ILE A 308 -31.10 -12.94 -8.14
C ILE A 308 -30.46 -11.56 -8.35
N MET A 309 -30.81 -10.89 -9.44
CA MET A 309 -30.26 -9.57 -9.79
C MET A 309 -31.01 -8.38 -9.16
N GLY A 310 -32.11 -8.60 -8.44
CA GLY A 310 -32.94 -7.53 -7.90
C GLY A 310 -33.73 -6.75 -8.97
N PHE A 311 -33.99 -7.37 -10.13
CA PHE A 311 -34.65 -6.76 -11.27
C PHE A 311 -36.15 -7.09 -11.33
N PRO A 312 -37.02 -6.12 -11.66
CA PRO A 312 -38.44 -6.38 -11.93
C PRO A 312 -38.61 -7.25 -13.19
N PRO A 313 -39.18 -8.47 -13.11
CA PRO A 313 -39.25 -9.38 -14.24
C PRO A 313 -40.06 -8.85 -15.44
N SER A 314 -41.13 -8.09 -15.20
CA SER A 314 -41.97 -7.47 -16.24
C SER A 314 -41.22 -6.43 -17.05
N THR A 315 -40.39 -5.61 -16.42
CA THR A 315 -39.58 -4.60 -17.11
C THR A 315 -38.48 -5.24 -17.95
N TYR A 316 -37.80 -6.25 -17.40
CA TYR A 316 -36.67 -6.86 -18.10
C TYR A 316 -37.10 -7.80 -19.24
N ILE A 317 -38.27 -8.44 -19.17
CA ILE A 317 -38.79 -9.16 -20.34
C ILE A 317 -39.11 -8.19 -21.50
N GLU A 318 -39.63 -6.99 -21.20
CA GLU A 318 -39.90 -5.97 -22.22
C GLU A 318 -38.60 -5.41 -22.82
N LYS A 319 -37.60 -5.12 -21.97
CA LYS A 319 -36.26 -4.72 -22.44
C LYS A 319 -35.64 -5.76 -23.36
N ILE A 320 -35.70 -7.05 -23.00
CA ILE A 320 -35.19 -8.14 -23.84
C ILE A 320 -35.96 -8.19 -25.16
N LYS A 321 -37.28 -8.13 -25.14
CA LYS A 321 -38.09 -8.13 -26.38
C LYS A 321 -37.78 -6.95 -27.29
N LYS A 322 -37.50 -5.77 -26.71
CA LYS A 322 -37.08 -4.59 -27.48
C LYS A 322 -35.74 -4.86 -28.17
N ILE A 323 -34.76 -5.37 -27.43
CA ILE A 323 -33.45 -5.73 -27.99
C ILE A 323 -33.58 -6.82 -29.06
N GLU A 324 -34.40 -7.85 -28.84
CA GLU A 324 -34.68 -8.88 -29.85
C GLU A 324 -35.26 -8.28 -31.14
N LYS A 325 -36.18 -7.31 -31.00
CA LYS A 325 -36.78 -6.60 -32.13
C LYS A 325 -35.75 -5.76 -32.88
N ASP A 326 -34.91 -5.05 -32.14
CA ASP A 326 -33.88 -4.18 -32.72
C ASP A 326 -32.83 -5.04 -33.45
N LEU A 327 -32.35 -6.11 -32.83
CA LEU A 327 -31.36 -7.01 -33.41
C LEU A 327 -31.92 -7.92 -34.53
N GLY A 328 -33.24 -8.11 -34.59
CA GLY A 328 -33.88 -9.03 -35.53
C GLY A 328 -33.67 -10.52 -35.19
N ILE A 329 -33.20 -10.83 -33.99
CA ILE A 329 -32.92 -12.20 -33.52
C ILE A 329 -33.60 -12.46 -32.18
N LYS A 330 -33.92 -13.73 -31.90
CA LYS A 330 -34.37 -14.15 -30.57
C LYS A 330 -33.17 -14.43 -29.67
N LEU A 331 -33.26 -13.94 -28.44
CA LEU A 331 -32.27 -14.18 -27.39
C LEU A 331 -32.74 -15.29 -26.44
N LEU A 332 -34.05 -15.41 -26.22
CA LEU A 332 -34.64 -16.38 -25.31
C LEU A 332 -35.62 -17.32 -26.01
N ILE A 333 -35.62 -18.58 -25.58
CA ILE A 333 -36.66 -19.58 -25.88
C ILE A 333 -37.34 -19.91 -24.56
N SER A 334 -38.66 -19.75 -24.52
CA SER A 334 -39.47 -20.08 -23.35
C SER A 334 -40.44 -21.21 -23.67
N LYS A 335 -40.41 -22.27 -22.86
CA LYS A 335 -41.41 -23.35 -22.90
C LYS A 335 -42.42 -23.13 -21.78
N LYS A 336 -43.71 -23.06 -22.14
CA LYS A 336 -44.79 -22.95 -21.15
C LYS A 336 -44.78 -24.20 -20.26
N GLY A 337 -44.81 -23.98 -18.95
CA GLY A 337 -44.84 -25.07 -17.97
C GLY A 337 -46.26 -25.37 -17.50
N GLY A 338 -46.61 -26.65 -17.52
CA GLY A 338 -47.69 -27.22 -16.72
C GLY A 338 -47.15 -27.68 -15.36
N ARG A 339 -47.28 -28.97 -15.03
CA ARG A 339 -46.71 -29.58 -13.81
C ARG A 339 -45.19 -29.42 -13.67
N GLU A 340 -44.45 -29.26 -14.76
CA GLU A 340 -42.97 -29.27 -14.76
C GLU A 340 -42.28 -27.89 -14.59
N LYS A 341 -43.05 -26.83 -14.28
CA LYS A 341 -42.58 -25.42 -14.25
C LYS A 341 -42.07 -24.92 -15.61
N GLY A 342 -42.32 -23.64 -15.92
CA GLY A 342 -41.89 -23.05 -17.18
C GLY A 342 -40.38 -22.87 -17.21
N VAL A 343 -39.76 -23.13 -18.36
CA VAL A 343 -38.30 -23.03 -18.56
C VAL A 343 -38.00 -21.94 -19.58
N THR A 344 -37.00 -21.11 -19.27
CA THR A 344 -36.50 -20.07 -20.19
C THR A 344 -35.00 -20.27 -20.38
N VAL A 345 -34.59 -20.58 -21.61
CA VAL A 345 -33.19 -20.82 -21.98
C VAL A 345 -32.72 -19.84 -23.05
N LEU A 346 -31.41 -19.67 -23.14
CA LEU A 346 -30.79 -18.90 -24.22
C LEU A 346 -30.91 -19.63 -25.57
N THR A 347 -31.13 -18.86 -26.65
CA THR A 347 -30.91 -19.33 -28.03
C THR A 347 -29.41 -19.58 -28.29
N ASP A 348 -29.08 -20.28 -29.37
CA ASP A 348 -27.69 -20.46 -29.79
C ASP A 348 -26.99 -19.13 -30.10
N GLU A 349 -27.73 -18.17 -30.66
CA GLU A 349 -27.20 -16.85 -30.96
C GLU A 349 -26.95 -16.05 -29.68
N ALA A 350 -27.85 -16.10 -28.69
CA ALA A 350 -27.59 -15.51 -27.38
C ALA A 350 -26.38 -16.14 -26.69
N ARG A 351 -26.16 -17.46 -26.82
CA ARG A 351 -24.95 -18.11 -26.28
C ARG A 351 -23.67 -17.64 -26.97
N ARG A 352 -23.71 -17.40 -28.28
CA ARG A 352 -22.57 -16.84 -29.03
C ARG A 352 -22.25 -15.42 -28.55
N ILE A 353 -23.26 -14.56 -28.45
CA ILE A 353 -23.12 -13.20 -27.92
C ILE A 353 -22.55 -13.23 -26.50
N LEU A 354 -23.07 -14.12 -25.65
CA LEU A 354 -22.60 -14.27 -24.27
C LEU A 354 -21.13 -14.71 -24.21
N ARG A 355 -20.69 -15.64 -25.08
CA ARG A 355 -19.27 -16.04 -25.15
C ARG A 355 -18.38 -14.87 -25.52
N MET A 356 -18.73 -14.13 -26.57
CA MET A 356 -17.99 -12.94 -26.99
C MET A 356 -17.94 -11.88 -25.88
N TYR A 357 -19.07 -11.66 -25.18
CA TYR A 357 -19.11 -10.77 -24.02
C TYR A 357 -18.17 -11.22 -22.90
N LYS A 358 -18.15 -12.52 -22.56
CA LYS A 358 -17.26 -13.06 -21.53
C LYS A 358 -15.80 -12.89 -21.92
N GLU A 359 -15.42 -13.26 -23.14
CA GLU A 359 -14.05 -13.08 -23.65
C GLU A 359 -13.60 -11.62 -23.57
N ILE A 360 -14.43 -10.67 -24.03
CA ILE A 360 -14.12 -9.24 -23.94
C ILE A 360 -14.04 -8.78 -22.48
N ARG A 361 -14.98 -9.18 -21.63
CA ARG A 361 -14.99 -8.83 -20.21
C ARG A 361 -13.75 -9.36 -19.51
N ASP A 362 -13.32 -10.57 -19.82
CA ASP A 362 -12.15 -11.21 -19.22
C ASP A 362 -10.88 -10.50 -19.70
N ILE A 363 -10.73 -10.22 -21.00
CA ILE A 363 -9.63 -9.41 -21.55
C ILE A 363 -9.60 -8.03 -20.89
N VAL A 364 -10.73 -7.33 -20.83
CA VAL A 364 -10.82 -5.99 -20.23
C VAL A 364 -10.49 -6.05 -18.74
N SER A 365 -11.00 -7.05 -18.01
CA SER A 365 -10.69 -7.25 -16.59
C SER A 365 -9.21 -7.54 -16.38
N GLU A 366 -8.64 -8.48 -17.11
CA GLU A 366 -7.21 -8.80 -17.08
C GLU A 366 -6.36 -7.56 -17.37
N ASN A 367 -6.72 -6.77 -18.39
CA ASN A 367 -5.99 -5.55 -18.73
C ASN A 367 -6.18 -4.42 -17.71
N LEU A 368 -7.37 -4.28 -17.11
CA LEU A 368 -7.63 -3.32 -16.03
C LEU A 368 -6.79 -3.59 -14.79
N TYR A 369 -6.55 -4.87 -14.49
CA TYR A 369 -5.75 -5.31 -13.36
C TYR A 369 -4.28 -5.60 -13.73
N SER A 370 -3.91 -5.48 -15.00
CA SER A 370 -2.52 -5.60 -15.47
C SER A 370 -1.67 -4.38 -15.08
N GLU A 371 -0.34 -4.56 -15.01
CA GLU A 371 0.61 -3.48 -14.69
C GLU A 371 0.58 -2.27 -15.65
N LYS A 372 -0.10 -2.40 -16.81
CA LYS A 372 -0.29 -1.35 -17.82
C LYS A 372 -1.72 -0.77 -17.87
N GLY A 373 -2.62 -1.18 -16.97
CA GLY A 373 -4.06 -0.92 -17.02
C GLY A 373 -4.57 0.50 -16.73
N ILE A 374 -5.80 0.74 -17.18
CA ILE A 374 -6.60 2.00 -17.20
C ILE A 374 -6.85 2.63 -15.81
N MET A 375 -6.56 1.94 -14.70
CA MET A 375 -6.60 2.49 -13.33
C MET A 375 -5.68 3.72 -13.10
N ARG A 376 -4.93 4.16 -14.12
CA ARG A 376 -4.22 5.45 -14.15
C ARG A 376 -5.11 6.68 -14.37
N PHE A 377 -6.43 6.55 -14.59
CA PHE A 377 -7.33 7.71 -14.64
C PHE A 377 -7.45 8.39 -13.26
N LYS A 378 -6.47 9.24 -12.95
CA LYS A 378 -6.59 10.31 -11.97
C LYS A 378 -7.39 11.43 -12.63
N LEU A 379 -8.63 11.65 -12.20
CA LEU A 379 -9.25 12.96 -12.36
C LEU A 379 -8.68 13.86 -11.26
N GLY A 380 -7.89 14.86 -11.68
CA GLY A 380 -7.56 16.11 -10.98
C GLY A 380 -7.15 16.00 -9.52
#